data_AF-A0A355GWU0-F1
#
_entry.id   AF-A0A355GWU0-F1
#
_cell.length_a   1.000
_cell.length_b   1.000
_cell.length_c   1.000
_cell.angle_alpha   90.00
_cell.angle_beta   90.00
_cell.angle_gamma   90.00
#
_symmetry.space_group_name_H-M   'P 1'
#
loop_
_entity.id
_entity.type
_entity.pdbx_description
1 polymer ?
#
loop_
_entity_poly.entity_id
_entity_poly.type
_entity_poly.pdbx_seq_one_letter_code
_entity_poly.pdbx_strand_id
1 'polypeptide(L)' 'MSIWVYNTASNKKEEFIPREKGVVSAYVCGITPYSYAHIGNARPPLVWDVIRRFLR' A
#
# COMPACT_ATOMS: atom_id res chain seq x y z
N MET A 1 11.62 -15.02 -6.09
CA MET A 1 12.17 -13.88 -5.34
C MET A 1 11.16 -13.51 -4.26
N SER A 2 11.60 -13.37 -3.01
CA SER A 2 10.74 -12.96 -1.88
C SER A 2 10.52 -11.44 -1.89
N ILE A 3 9.29 -10.99 -1.64
CA ILE A 3 8.98 -9.57 -1.47
C ILE A 3 9.15 -9.22 0.01
N TRP A 4 9.79 -8.09 0.30
CA TRP A 4 9.96 -7.59 1.67
C TRP A 4 9.28 -6.24 1.82
N VAL A 5 8.46 -6.10 2.86
CA VAL A 5 7.67 -4.89 3.14
C VAL A 5 8.03 -4.37 4.52
N TYR A 6 8.13 -3.05 4.67
CA TYR A 6 8.31 -2.45 5.99
C TYR A 6 6.98 -2.49 6.75
N ASN A 7 6.95 -3.24 7.85
CA ASN A 7 5.80 -3.34 8.73
C ASN A 7 5.92 -2.34 9.88
N THR A 8 5.06 -1.32 9.86
CA THR A 8 5.04 -0.28 10.91
C THR A 8 4.71 -0.83 12.29
N ALA A 9 3.95 -1.94 12.40
CA ALA A 9 3.60 -2.53 13.69
C ALA A 9 4.82 -3.13 14.43
N SER A 10 5.81 -3.62 13.67
CA SER A 10 7.05 -4.21 14.22
C SER A 10 8.29 -3.33 14.01
N ASN A 11 8.16 -2.25 13.24
CA ASN A 11 9.24 -1.35 12.81
C ASN A 11 10.40 -2.06 12.09
N LYS A 12 10.09 -3.09 11.31
CA LYS A 12 11.10 -3.89 10.59
C LYS A 12 10.62 -4.20 9.17
N LYS A 13 11.57 -4.56 8.30
CA LYS A 13 11.24 -5.22 7.04
C LYS A 13 10.92 -6.68 7.33
N GLU A 14 9.80 -7.14 6.83
CA GLU A 14 9.33 -8.51 6.97
C GLU A 14 9.05 -9.10 5.58
N GLU A 15 9.20 -10.41 5.46
CA GLU A 15 8.80 -11.11 4.24
C GLU A 15 7.28 -11.01 4.08
N PHE A 16 6.85 -10.57 2.90
CA PHE A 16 5.43 -10.47 2.58
C PHE A 16 4.90 -11.84 2.15
N ILE A 17 4.14 -12.47 3.04
CA ILE A 17 3.46 -13.74 2.81
C ILE A 17 1.95 -13.47 2.75
N PRO A 18 1.29 -13.65 1.58
CA PRO A 18 -0.13 -13.36 1.47
C PRO A 18 -0.95 -14.37 2.29
N ARG A 19 -2.09 -13.91 2.83
CA ARG A 19 -3.03 -14.75 3.59
C ARG A 19 -3.57 -15.91 2.74
N GLU A 20 -3.81 -15.67 1.45
CA GLU A 20 -4.26 -16.65 0.47
C GLU A 20 -3.28 -16.69 -0.70
N LYS A 21 -2.92 -17.91 -1.14
CA LYS A 21 -1.91 -18.07 -2.20
C LYS A 21 -2.38 -17.41 -3.50
N GLY A 22 -1.60 -16.47 -4.01
CA GLY A 22 -1.90 -15.75 -5.26
C GLY A 22 -2.91 -14.61 -5.11
N VAL A 23 -3.38 -14.32 -3.89
CA VAL A 23 -4.33 -13.22 -3.62
C VAL A 23 -3.70 -12.24 -2.65
N VAL A 24 -3.58 -10.99 -3.08
CA VAL A 24 -3.15 -9.88 -2.23
C VAL A 24 -4.34 -8.98 -1.92
N SER A 25 -4.63 -8.83 -0.63
CA SER A 25 -5.63 -7.90 -0.11
C SER A 25 -4.94 -6.67 0.46
N ALA A 26 -5.32 -5.48 0.00
CA ALA A 26 -4.79 -4.21 0.48
C ALA A 26 -5.93 -3.23 0.74
N TYR A 27 -5.83 -2.51 1.87
CA TYR A 27 -6.72 -1.40 2.20
C TYR A 27 -5.89 -0.12 2.35
N VAL A 28 -6.39 0.97 1.78
CA VAL A 28 -5.75 2.29 1.82
C VAL A 28 -6.82 3.30 2.18
N CYS A 29 -6.57 4.11 3.21
CA CYS A 29 -7.47 5.19 3.57
C CYS A 29 -7.60 6.17 2.40
N GLY A 30 -8.84 6.55 2.07
CA GLY A 30 -9.14 7.59 1.09
C GLY A 30 -9.00 8.99 1.67
N ILE A 31 -9.37 9.99 0.85
CA ILE A 31 -9.49 11.37 1.30
C ILE A 31 -10.86 11.62 1.94
N THR A 32 -10.94 12.60 2.84
CA THR A 32 -12.23 13.14 3.28
C THR A 32 -12.68 14.20 2.26
N PRO A 33 -13.81 14.01 1.54
CA PRO A 33 -14.15 14.82 0.36
C PRO A 33 -14.90 16.11 0.70
N TYR A 34 -14.37 16.91 1.63
CA TYR A 34 -14.99 18.20 2.02
C TYR A 34 -14.40 19.41 1.28
N SER A 35 -13.28 19.24 0.57
CA SER A 35 -12.57 20.32 -0.14
C SER A 35 -11.69 19.76 -1.27
N TYR A 36 -11.09 20.64 -2.05
CA TYR A 36 -10.14 20.29 -3.11
C TYR A 36 -8.92 19.56 -2.53
N ALA A 37 -8.51 18.48 -3.22
CA ALA A 37 -7.31 17.76 -2.87
C ALA A 37 -6.05 18.60 -3.19
N HIS A 38 -5.08 18.63 -2.27
CA HIS A 38 -3.76 19.19 -2.52
C HIS A 38 -2.76 18.10 -2.93
N ILE A 39 -1.56 18.49 -3.37
CA ILE A 39 -0.53 17.54 -3.85
C ILE A 39 -0.15 16.48 -2.82
N GLY A 40 -0.16 16.83 -1.53
CA GLY A 40 0.02 15.85 -0.44
C GLY A 40 -1.01 14.72 -0.45
N ASN A 41 -2.27 15.01 -0.80
CA ASN A 41 -3.34 14.01 -0.91
C ASN A 41 -3.18 13.11 -2.14
N ALA A 42 -2.50 13.60 -3.19
CA ALA A 42 -2.23 12.83 -4.41
C ALA A 42 -1.09 11.81 -4.23
N ARG A 43 -0.19 12.03 -3.28
CA ARG A 43 0.98 11.15 -3.08
C ARG A 43 0.61 9.74 -2.59
N PRO A 44 -0.19 9.54 -1.54
CA PRO A 44 -0.58 8.19 -1.10
C PRO A 44 -1.23 7.33 -2.19
N PRO A 45 -2.25 7.78 -2.93
CA PRO A 45 -2.86 6.95 -3.97
C PRO A 45 -1.89 6.64 -5.11
N LEU A 46 -0.97 7.56 -5.46
CA LEU A 46 0.06 7.31 -6.46
C LEU A 46 1.05 6.22 -6.01
N VAL A 47 1.54 6.29 -4.77
CA VAL A 47 2.45 5.27 -4.21
C VAL A 47 1.75 3.91 -4.17
N TRP A 48 0.49 3.87 -3.74
CA TRP A 48 -0.26 2.61 -3.70
C TRP A 48 -0.65 2.07 -5.08
N ASP A 49 -0.82 2.93 -6.09
CA ASP A 49 -0.98 2.49 -7.48
C ASP A 49 0.29 1.80 -7.99
N VAL A 50 1.47 2.36 -7.70
CA VAL A 50 2.76 1.71 -8.03
C VAL A 50 2.88 0.35 -7.35
N ILE A 51 2.59 0.28 -6.05
CA ILE A 51 2.63 -0.99 -5.29
C ILE A 51 1.64 -2.00 -5.87
N ARG A 52 0.40 -1.60 -6.17
CA ARG A 52 -0.60 -2.46 -6.79
C ARG A 52 -0.13 -3.00 -8.14
N ARG A 53 0.47 -2.16 -8.98
CA ARG A 53 1.00 -2.58 -10.29
C ARG A 53 2.20 -3.51 -10.17
N PHE A 54 3.04 -3.30 -9.16
CA PHE A 54 4.18 -4.17 -8.87
C PHE A 54 3.76 -5.55 -8.36
N LEU A 55 2.62 -5.64 -7.66
CA LEU A 55 2.09 -6.89 -7.10
C LEU A 55 1.15 -7.66 -8.05
N ARG A 56 0.84 -7.10 -9.22
CA ARG A 56 0.14 -7.80 -10.30
C ARG A 56 1.11 -8.72 -11.05
#